data_AF-A0A2J4XVY0-F1
#
_entry.id   AF-A0A2J4XVY0-F1
#
_cell.length_a   1.000
_cell.length_b   1.000
_cell.length_c   1.000
_cell.angle_alpha   90.00
_cell.angle_beta   90.00
_cell.angle_gamma   90.00
#
_symmetry.space_group_name_H-M   'P 1'
#
loop_
_entity.id
_entity.type
_entity.pdbx_description
1 polymer ?
#
loop_
_entity_poly.entity_id
_entity_poly.type
_entity_poly.pdbx_seq_one_letter_code
_entity_poly.pdbx_strand_id
1 'polypeptide(L)'
;MDDLTLRYYEAEMRYLREAGKEFARAHPDRAAMLNLDKPGARDPYVERLFEGFAFLMGRLREKLDDDLPELTEGLVSLLWPHYMRTIPSLAIVEFTPDWRSLRQAETLAEGFSVLSRPIGPQKTTCQYRTTRDVPLQPLQLADARLHTETDGRSAIRLRFE
;
A
#
# COMPACT_ATOMS: atom_id res chain seq x y z
N MET A 1 -0.09 0.51 -22.64
CA MET A 1 1.01 0.28 -21.67
C MET A 1 2.22 0.90 -22.34
N ASP A 2 2.56 2.13 -21.95
CA ASP A 2 3.70 2.86 -22.53
C ASP A 2 4.97 2.06 -22.26
N ASP A 3 5.80 1.85 -23.28
CA ASP A 3 7.12 1.25 -23.13
C ASP A 3 8.06 2.29 -22.48
N LEU A 4 8.15 2.24 -21.15
CA LEU A 4 8.96 3.15 -20.33
C LEU A 4 10.42 3.12 -20.75
N THR A 5 10.98 1.92 -20.96
CA THR A 5 12.35 1.73 -21.41
C THR A 5 12.60 2.40 -22.77
N LEU A 6 11.66 2.30 -23.72
CA LEU A 6 11.76 2.99 -25.01
C LEU A 6 11.82 4.51 -24.85
N ARG A 7 11.02 5.09 -23.94
CA ARG A 7 11.03 6.54 -23.68
C ARG A 7 12.36 7.01 -23.12
N TYR A 8 12.96 6.26 -22.20
CA TYR A 8 14.29 6.58 -21.67
C TYR A 8 15.38 6.45 -22.74
N TYR A 9 15.33 5.39 -23.55
CA TYR A 9 16.25 5.22 -24.68
C TYR A 9 16.18 6.39 -25.67
N GLU A 10 14.98 6.79 -26.09
CA GLU A 10 14.79 7.92 -27.01
C GLU A 10 15.25 9.25 -26.41
N ALA A 11 15.06 9.44 -25.10
CA ALA A 11 15.54 10.60 -24.38
C ALA A 11 17.08 10.65 -24.33
N GLU A 12 17.75 9.53 -24.03
CA GLU A 12 19.21 9.45 -24.00
C GLU A 12 19.82 9.62 -25.41
N MET A 13 19.18 9.06 -26.45
CA MET A 13 19.59 9.28 -27.84
C MET A 13 19.48 10.75 -28.27
N ARG A 14 18.43 11.44 -27.81
CA ARG A 14 18.25 12.88 -28.07
C ARG A 14 19.32 13.69 -27.35
N TYR A 15 19.52 13.43 -26.07
CA TYR A 15 20.55 14.08 -25.26
C TYR A 15 21.95 13.91 -25.88
N LEU A 16 22.32 12.69 -26.27
CA LEU A 16 23.62 12.41 -26.89
C LEU A 16 23.82 13.19 -28.19
N ARG A 17 22.76 13.33 -29.00
CA ARG A 17 22.81 14.13 -30.25
C ARG A 17 22.94 15.62 -29.98
N GLU A 18 22.24 16.15 -28.98
CA GLU A 18 22.29 17.55 -28.59
C GLU A 18 23.64 17.90 -27.97
N ALA A 19 24.10 17.11 -26.99
CA ALA A 19 25.41 17.26 -26.36
C ALA A 19 26.56 17.15 -27.38
N GLY A 20 26.44 16.25 -28.36
CA GLY A 20 27.40 16.15 -29.47
C GLY A 20 27.48 17.43 -30.32
N LYS A 21 26.34 18.08 -30.58
CA LYS A 21 26.31 19.37 -31.31
C LYS A 21 26.90 20.51 -30.48
N GLU A 22 26.59 20.55 -29.19
CA GLU A 22 27.15 21.56 -28.28
C GLU A 22 28.67 21.41 -28.14
N PHE A 23 29.16 20.18 -27.94
CA PHE A 23 30.58 19.88 -27.93
C PHE A 23 31.25 20.29 -29.23
N ALA A 24 30.61 20.02 -30.37
CA ALA A 24 31.15 20.41 -31.67
C ALA A 24 31.29 21.93 -31.85
N ARG A 25 30.34 22.71 -31.32
CA ARG A 25 30.40 24.18 -31.32
C ARG A 25 31.46 24.72 -30.37
N ALA A 26 31.62 24.10 -29.20
CA ALA A 26 32.57 24.53 -28.17
C ALA A 26 34.03 24.17 -28.52
N HIS A 27 34.26 23.05 -29.21
CA HIS A 27 35.58 22.50 -29.48
C HIS A 27 35.73 22.07 -30.95
N PRO A 28 35.76 23.02 -31.90
CA PRO A 28 35.78 22.72 -33.34
C PRO A 28 36.97 21.85 -33.76
N ASP A 29 38.16 22.10 -33.22
CA ASP A 29 39.37 21.32 -33.55
C ASP A 29 39.24 19.83 -33.18
N ARG A 30 38.60 19.55 -32.04
CA ARG A 30 38.34 18.17 -31.57
C ARG A 30 37.16 17.54 -32.29
N ALA A 31 36.14 18.34 -32.60
CA ALA A 31 34.96 17.91 -33.32
C ALA A 31 35.28 17.44 -34.74
N ALA A 32 36.19 18.15 -35.41
CA ALA A 32 36.69 17.79 -36.74
C ALA A 32 37.41 16.43 -36.73
N MET A 33 38.14 16.11 -35.66
CA MET A 33 38.79 14.81 -35.49
C MET A 33 37.77 13.66 -35.28
N LEU A 34 36.58 13.98 -34.75
CA LEU A 34 35.50 13.04 -34.48
C LEU A 34 34.40 13.06 -35.55
N ASN A 35 34.55 13.85 -36.63
CA ASN A 35 33.53 14.07 -37.66
C ASN A 35 32.15 14.46 -37.09
N LEU A 36 32.12 15.24 -36.00
CA LEU A 36 30.88 15.71 -35.37
C LEU A 36 30.34 17.00 -36.01
N ASP A 37 31.17 17.66 -36.81
CA ASP A 37 30.97 18.98 -37.44
C ASP A 37 30.35 18.89 -38.86
N LYS A 38 30.43 17.74 -39.52
CA LYS A 38 29.95 17.56 -40.90
C LYS A 38 28.59 16.85 -40.95
N PRO A 39 27.57 17.41 -41.62
CA PRO A 39 26.34 16.70 -41.92
C PRO A 39 26.62 15.66 -43.02
N GLY A 40 26.90 14.43 -42.61
CA GLY A 40 27.19 13.30 -43.51
C GLY A 40 26.98 11.96 -42.80
N ALA A 41 27.03 10.87 -43.57
CA ALA A 41 26.81 9.52 -43.07
C ALA A 41 27.78 9.22 -41.92
N ARG A 42 27.24 9.15 -40.71
CA ARG A 42 27.97 8.62 -39.55
C ARG A 42 28.27 7.16 -39.83
N ASP A 43 29.44 6.71 -39.40
CA ASP A 43 29.78 5.29 -39.50
C ASP A 43 28.67 4.47 -38.81
N PRO A 44 28.01 3.55 -39.52
CA PRO A 44 26.92 2.75 -38.96
C PRO A 44 27.34 1.95 -37.70
N TYR A 45 28.61 1.58 -37.57
CA TYR A 45 29.12 0.87 -36.40
C TYR A 45 29.24 1.79 -35.18
N VAL A 46 29.63 3.04 -35.38
CA VAL A 46 29.70 4.05 -34.31
C VAL A 46 28.29 4.47 -33.88
N GLU A 47 27.36 4.59 -34.82
CA GLU A 47 25.97 4.88 -34.50
C GLU A 47 25.33 3.74 -33.67
N ARG A 48 25.57 2.48 -34.04
CA ARG A 48 25.14 1.31 -33.23
C ARG A 48 25.78 1.24 -31.84
N LEU A 49 27.03 1.70 -31.71
CA LEU A 49 27.67 1.82 -30.39
C LEU A 49 26.95 2.88 -29.53
N PHE A 50 26.58 4.01 -30.12
CA PHE A 50 25.83 5.05 -29.43
C PHE A 50 24.41 4.61 -29.06
N GLU A 51 23.74 3.84 -29.91
CA GLU A 51 22.46 3.21 -29.59
C GLU A 51 22.61 2.25 -28.38
N GLY A 52 23.64 1.40 -28.38
CA GLY A 52 23.91 0.50 -27.26
C GLY A 52 24.23 1.26 -25.96
N PHE A 53 24.99 2.35 -26.04
CA PHE A 53 25.28 3.22 -24.90
C PHE A 53 24.02 3.91 -24.36
N ALA A 54 23.21 4.50 -25.24
CA ALA A 54 21.95 5.14 -24.86
C ALA A 54 20.97 4.15 -24.24
N PHE A 55 20.93 2.90 -24.71
CA PHE A 55 20.12 1.85 -24.11
C PHE A 55 20.57 1.51 -22.68
N LEU A 56 21.87 1.35 -22.46
CA LEU A 56 22.41 1.08 -21.11
C LEU A 56 22.15 2.24 -20.15
N MET A 57 22.37 3.48 -20.59
CA MET A 57 22.13 4.67 -19.77
C MET A 57 20.64 4.89 -19.50
N GLY A 58 19.78 4.63 -20.49
CA GLY A 58 18.34 4.70 -20.35
C GLY A 58 17.83 3.73 -19.28
N ARG A 59 18.30 2.48 -19.27
CA ARG A 59 17.97 1.50 -18.23
C ARG A 59 18.51 1.86 -16.85
N LEU A 60 19.69 2.46 -16.79
CA LEU A 60 20.25 2.92 -15.52
C LEU A 60 19.40 4.05 -14.94
N ARG A 61 18.99 5.00 -15.77
CA ARG A 61 18.16 6.13 -15.36
C ARG A 61 16.74 5.72 -14.98
N GLU A 62 16.14 4.82 -15.75
CA GLU A 62 14.87 4.17 -15.42
C GLU A 62 14.95 3.56 -14.00
N LYS A 63 16.00 2.78 -13.72
CA LYS A 63 16.19 2.18 -12.40
C LYS A 63 16.41 3.21 -11.28
N LEU A 64 17.18 4.27 -11.53
CA LEU A 64 17.41 5.32 -10.53
C LEU A 64 16.12 6.09 -10.20
N ASP A 65 15.29 6.35 -11.20
CA ASP A 65 14.01 7.03 -11.01
C ASP A 65 13.01 6.12 -10.27
N ASP A 66 13.10 4.79 -10.45
CA ASP A 66 12.32 3.78 -9.72
C ASP A 66 12.79 3.52 -8.27
N ASP A 67 14.08 3.77 -7.94
CA ASP A 67 14.66 3.48 -6.61
C ASP A 67 14.32 4.56 -5.55
N LEU A 68 14.00 5.80 -5.94
CA LEU A 68 13.67 6.90 -5.01
C LEU A 68 12.38 6.65 -4.17
N PRO A 69 11.29 6.09 -4.72
CA PRO A 69 10.12 5.64 -3.97
C PRO A 69 10.46 4.66 -2.83
N GLU A 70 11.31 3.65 -3.09
CA GLU A 70 11.61 2.60 -2.11
C GLU A 70 12.34 3.16 -0.87
N LEU A 71 13.25 4.12 -1.06
CA LEU A 71 14.00 4.74 0.04
C LEU A 71 13.11 5.62 0.92
N THR A 72 12.21 6.40 0.30
CA THR A 72 11.31 7.30 1.03
C THR A 72 10.23 6.53 1.78
N GLU A 73 9.72 5.43 1.21
CA GLU A 73 8.76 4.55 1.88
C GLU A 73 9.35 3.91 3.15
N GLY A 74 10.61 3.46 3.08
CA GLY A 74 11.35 2.95 4.24
C GLY A 74 11.51 3.99 5.35
N LEU A 75 11.86 5.23 5.02
CA LEU A 75 11.97 6.33 6.00
C LEU A 75 10.62 6.73 6.61
N VAL A 76 9.56 6.79 5.80
CA VAL A 76 8.20 7.06 6.28
C VAL A 76 7.72 5.97 7.22
N SER A 77 8.08 4.70 6.96
CA SER A 77 7.75 3.58 7.86
C SER A 77 8.37 3.72 9.26
N LEU A 78 9.53 4.38 9.38
CA LEU A 78 10.20 4.64 10.66
C LEU A 78 9.57 5.81 11.42
N LEU A 79 9.12 6.84 10.72
CA LEU A 79 8.51 8.03 11.34
C LEU A 79 7.04 7.81 11.69
N TRP A 80 6.28 7.12 10.83
CA TRP A 80 4.82 6.92 10.94
C TRP A 80 4.43 5.46 10.64
N PRO A 81 4.85 4.50 11.48
CA PRO A 81 4.67 3.06 11.22
C PRO A 81 3.21 2.60 11.14
N HIS A 82 2.27 3.41 11.62
CA HIS A 82 0.84 3.07 11.66
C HIS A 82 0.10 3.39 10.37
N TYR A 83 0.63 4.30 9.52
CA TYR A 83 -0.03 4.71 8.28
C TYR A 83 0.15 3.72 7.13
N MET A 84 1.19 2.89 7.20
CA MET A 84 1.49 1.86 6.20
C MET A 84 0.94 0.48 6.56
N ARG A 85 0.20 0.34 7.67
CA ARG A 85 -0.37 -0.94 8.09
C ARG A 85 -1.82 -1.06 7.61
N THR A 86 -2.12 -2.17 6.95
CA THR A 86 -3.50 -2.52 6.60
C THR A 86 -4.34 -2.69 7.87
N ILE A 87 -5.51 -2.07 7.90
CA ILE A 87 -6.50 -2.29 8.96
C ILE A 87 -7.20 -3.63 8.67
N PRO A 88 -7.13 -4.63 9.58
CA PRO A 88 -7.82 -5.90 9.36
C PRO A 88 -9.34 -5.71 9.43
N SER A 89 -10.09 -6.66 8.85
CA SER A 89 -11.54 -6.70 9.07
C SER A 89 -11.86 -6.87 10.55
N LEU A 90 -12.96 -6.26 11.02
CA LEU A 90 -13.44 -6.35 12.40
C LEU A 90 -14.96 -6.61 12.43
N ALA A 91 -15.44 -7.20 13.53
CA ALA A 91 -16.85 -7.46 13.77
C ALA A 91 -17.20 -7.31 15.26
N ILE A 92 -18.46 -7.00 15.54
CA ILE A 92 -19.02 -7.06 16.90
C ILE A 92 -19.69 -8.43 17.06
N VAL A 93 -19.31 -9.16 18.10
CA VAL A 93 -19.86 -10.48 18.42
C VAL A 93 -20.48 -10.43 19.81
N GLU A 94 -21.71 -10.93 19.91
CA GLU A 94 -22.40 -11.13 21.19
C GLU A 94 -22.09 -12.51 21.74
N PHE A 95 -21.69 -12.57 23.02
CA PHE A 95 -21.54 -13.80 23.76
C PHE A 95 -22.72 -13.94 24.71
N THR A 96 -23.70 -14.75 24.33
CA THR A 96 -24.85 -15.07 25.19
C THR A 96 -24.56 -16.37 25.93
N PRO A 97 -24.16 -16.31 27.23
CA PRO A 97 -24.00 -17.54 27.99
C PRO A 97 -25.35 -18.20 28.27
N ASP A 98 -25.34 -19.48 28.64
CA ASP A 98 -26.49 -20.08 29.33
C ASP A 98 -26.59 -19.51 30.74
N TRP A 99 -27.19 -18.32 30.85
CA TRP A 99 -27.24 -17.50 32.06
C TRP A 99 -27.87 -18.22 33.26
N ARG A 100 -28.74 -19.21 33.02
CA ARG A 100 -29.37 -20.02 34.09
C ARG A 100 -28.40 -20.99 34.74
N SER A 101 -27.35 -21.38 34.02
CA SER A 101 -26.33 -22.30 34.52
C SER A 101 -25.18 -21.59 35.23
N LEU A 102 -24.94 -20.30 34.93
CA LEU A 102 -23.93 -19.50 35.62
C LEU A 102 -24.39 -19.14 37.03
N ARG A 103 -23.56 -19.49 38.02
CA ARG A 103 -23.78 -19.11 39.43
C ARG A 103 -23.16 -17.75 39.79
N GLN A 104 -22.16 -17.31 39.04
CA GLN A 104 -21.42 -16.07 39.26
C GLN A 104 -20.96 -15.52 37.91
N ALA A 105 -20.51 -14.27 37.87
CA ALA A 105 -19.93 -13.72 36.66
C ALA A 105 -18.64 -14.47 36.28
N GLU A 106 -18.48 -14.75 34.99
CA GLU A 106 -17.26 -15.34 34.42
C GLU A 106 -16.65 -14.37 33.42
N THR A 107 -15.33 -14.35 33.30
CA THR A 107 -14.64 -13.44 32.37
C THR A 107 -14.07 -14.23 31.20
N LEU A 108 -14.50 -13.90 29.98
CA LEU A 108 -13.78 -14.27 28.77
C LEU A 108 -12.54 -13.38 28.66
N ALA A 109 -11.37 -13.98 28.70
CA ALA A 109 -10.12 -13.26 28.60
C ALA A 109 -9.96 -12.54 27.24
N GLU A 110 -9.22 -11.44 27.24
CA GLU A 110 -8.67 -10.84 26.03
C GLU A 110 -7.94 -11.89 25.18
N GLY A 111 -8.07 -11.79 23.87
CA GLY A 111 -7.47 -12.74 22.93
C GLY A 111 -8.31 -14.00 22.69
N PHE A 112 -9.48 -14.13 23.31
CA PHE A 112 -10.40 -15.25 23.07
C PHE A 112 -10.73 -15.37 21.58
N SER A 113 -10.56 -16.58 21.04
CA SER A 113 -10.64 -16.83 19.60
C SER A 113 -12.07 -17.09 19.14
N VAL A 114 -12.53 -16.35 18.14
CA VAL A 114 -13.81 -16.56 17.45
C VAL A 114 -13.55 -16.92 16.00
N LEU A 115 -14.09 -18.06 15.56
CA LEU A 115 -13.93 -18.53 14.19
C LEU A 115 -15.15 -18.15 13.35
N SER A 116 -14.91 -17.68 12.13
CA SER A 116 -15.99 -17.49 11.16
C SER A 116 -16.52 -18.83 10.66
N ARG A 117 -17.66 -18.81 9.97
CA ARG A 117 -18.02 -19.90 9.06
C ARG A 117 -16.99 -19.95 7.90
N PRO A 118 -16.78 -21.10 7.24
CA PRO A 118 -15.93 -21.15 6.06
C PRO A 118 -16.46 -20.23 4.94
N ILE A 119 -15.60 -19.37 4.39
CA ILE A 119 -15.95 -18.38 3.36
C ILE A 119 -15.22 -18.69 2.05
N GLY A 120 -15.91 -18.47 0.94
CA GLY A 120 -15.36 -18.53 -0.41
C GLY A 120 -15.12 -19.97 -0.94
N PRO A 121 -14.59 -20.08 -2.17
CA PRO A 121 -14.40 -21.37 -2.86
C PRO A 121 -13.45 -22.32 -2.10
N GLN A 122 -12.45 -21.75 -1.43
CA GLN A 122 -11.42 -22.46 -0.67
C GLN A 122 -11.87 -22.80 0.76
N LYS A 123 -13.08 -22.41 1.16
CA LYS A 123 -13.64 -22.64 2.51
C LYS A 123 -12.71 -22.15 3.63
N THR A 124 -12.15 -20.96 3.47
CA THR A 124 -11.23 -20.37 4.44
C THR A 124 -11.98 -19.95 5.71
N THR A 125 -11.45 -20.31 6.87
CA THR A 125 -11.97 -19.88 8.17
C THR A 125 -11.16 -18.70 8.68
N CYS A 126 -11.82 -17.55 8.89
CA CYS A 126 -11.19 -16.38 9.48
C CYS A 126 -11.18 -16.51 11.01
N GLN A 127 -10.04 -16.18 11.61
CA GLN A 127 -9.88 -16.16 13.06
C GLN A 127 -9.87 -14.71 13.57
N TYR A 128 -10.85 -14.39 14.40
CA TYR A 128 -10.95 -13.13 15.13
C TYR A 128 -10.57 -13.37 16.60
N ARG A 129 -10.18 -12.30 17.29
CA ARG A 129 -9.87 -12.33 18.72
C ARG A 129 -10.55 -11.18 19.44
N THR A 130 -10.99 -11.41 20.67
CA THR A 130 -11.44 -10.33 21.55
C THR A 130 -10.29 -9.37 21.83
N THR A 131 -10.59 -8.08 21.90
CA THR A 131 -9.61 -7.01 22.14
C THR A 131 -9.59 -6.52 23.59
N ARG A 132 -10.37 -7.17 24.45
CA ARG A 132 -10.46 -6.90 25.89
C ARG A 132 -11.09 -8.07 26.62
N ASP A 133 -10.95 -8.08 27.94
CA ASP A 133 -11.73 -8.95 28.83
C ASP A 133 -13.23 -8.62 28.74
N VAL A 134 -14.06 -9.67 28.66
CA VAL A 134 -15.51 -9.57 28.55
C VAL A 134 -16.16 -10.31 29.73
N PRO A 135 -16.78 -9.59 30.69
CA PRO A 135 -17.51 -10.23 31.79
C PRO A 135 -18.87 -10.74 31.29
N LEU A 136 -19.05 -12.05 31.35
CA LEU A 136 -20.31 -12.74 31.16
C LEU A 136 -21.08 -12.77 32.47
N GLN A 137 -22.30 -12.25 32.45
CA GLN A 137 -23.15 -12.13 33.62
C GLN A 137 -24.26 -13.20 33.61
N PRO A 138 -24.69 -13.69 34.78
CA PRO A 138 -25.83 -14.61 34.91
C PRO A 138 -27.17 -13.85 34.81
N LEU A 139 -27.32 -12.99 33.81
CA LEU A 139 -28.53 -12.20 33.57
C LEU A 139 -28.74 -12.00 32.07
N GLN A 140 -29.99 -12.04 31.63
CA GLN A 140 -30.37 -11.83 30.24
C GLN A 140 -31.29 -10.63 30.12
N LEU A 141 -31.04 -9.76 29.13
CA LEU A 141 -31.99 -8.71 28.77
C LEU A 141 -33.21 -9.34 28.09
N ALA A 142 -34.33 -9.40 28.80
CA ALA A 142 -35.56 -10.03 28.35
C ALA A 142 -36.50 -9.07 27.60
N ASP A 143 -36.40 -7.77 27.85
CA ASP A 143 -37.21 -6.75 27.17
C ASP A 143 -36.55 -5.37 27.23
N ALA A 144 -36.69 -4.57 26.18
CA ALA A 144 -36.22 -3.19 26.12
C ALA A 144 -37.28 -2.33 25.43
N ARG A 145 -37.90 -1.42 26.19
CA ARG A 145 -38.98 -0.55 25.69
C ARG A 145 -38.68 0.92 25.90
N LEU A 146 -39.03 1.72 24.90
CA LEU A 146 -39.15 3.17 25.06
C LEU A 146 -40.38 3.47 25.92
N HIS A 147 -40.20 4.37 26.87
CA HIS A 147 -41.22 4.87 27.76
C HIS A 147 -41.17 6.41 27.72
N THR A 148 -42.31 7.06 27.88
CA THR A 148 -42.36 8.52 28.04
C THR A 148 -42.96 8.78 29.41
N GLU A 149 -42.24 9.52 30.24
CA GLU A 149 -42.73 9.93 31.55
C GLU A 149 -43.84 10.97 31.40
N THR A 150 -44.63 11.13 32.46
CA THR A 150 -45.77 12.06 32.48
C THR A 150 -45.39 13.53 32.32
N ASP A 151 -44.11 13.87 32.53
CA ASP A 151 -43.56 15.21 32.30
C ASP A 151 -42.97 15.41 30.89
N GLY A 152 -43.10 14.42 30.00
CA GLY A 152 -42.62 14.46 28.62
C GLY A 152 -41.18 13.97 28.42
N ARG A 153 -40.48 13.51 29.46
CA ARG A 153 -39.12 12.95 29.31
C ARG A 153 -39.17 11.55 28.67
N SER A 154 -38.26 11.30 27.73
CA SER A 154 -38.05 9.95 27.17
C SER A 154 -37.20 9.10 28.11
N ALA A 155 -37.65 7.90 28.41
CA ALA A 155 -36.98 6.90 29.22
C ALA A 155 -36.89 5.56 28.48
N ILE A 156 -35.91 4.72 28.83
CA ILE A 156 -35.82 3.34 28.34
C ILE A 156 -36.00 2.41 29.54
N ARG A 157 -36.97 1.52 29.47
CA ARG A 157 -37.19 0.47 30.47
C ARG A 157 -36.57 -0.83 29.97
N LEU A 158 -35.55 -1.30 30.68
CA LEU A 158 -34.88 -2.57 30.45
C LEU A 158 -35.35 -3.58 31.50
N ARG A 159 -35.80 -4.76 31.06
CA ARG A 159 -36.18 -5.88 31.93
C ARG A 159 -35.13 -6.96 31.81
N PHE A 160 -34.56 -7.36 32.94
CA PHE A 160 -33.60 -8.47 33.01
C PHE A 160 -34.26 -9.69 33.67
N GLU A 161 -33.83 -10.88 33.24
CA GLU A 161 -34.17 -12.18 33.83
C GLU A 161 -32.91 -12.88 34.33
#